data_AF-A0A6A6IPP1-F1
#
_entry.id   AF-A0A6A6IPP1-F1
#
_cell.length_a   1.000
_cell.length_b   1.000
_cell.length_c   1.000
_cell.angle_alpha   90.00
_cell.angle_beta   90.00
_cell.angle_gamma   90.00
#
_symmetry.space_group_name_H-M   'P 1'
#
loop_
_entity.id
_entity.type
_entity.pdbx_description
1 polymer ?
#
loop_
_entity_poly.entity_id
_entity_poly.type
_entity_poly.pdbx_seq_one_letter_code
_entity_poly.pdbx_strand_id
1 'polypeptide(L)'
;MGWECQTPNCNFKKVPAHTLIPAVSLREPFWPLTASYTLSRDTHVPFIKLNVSFAHNYRINQFMIPGIDGFITHLIANKTVLEEPGGPDDMFEAIQRNDIGLRRRSLGSGVTKGDSYTRHFLVNYGMPYKFIAATASSSFEGAASPITDTRSRLNWAAKFLLAQEQGKSVEEIAEEWKSKEFNEVLALGYFENQRINYHDDGEYGLGPTIATLSLGAPGTMRIRMKAKHHHGVSSAGIYDNDAPMPGCAAYEARLAMHPELQALQQSDSKAYKIRLKQIPKELKLKRSGQARDAITMTLGHGDIMVMHGAELQKYYEHSVDHTGKLRFALTCRYIDPESLEPQDKPTYEVKPDMGEYDGAKLGVEAMGTE
;
A
#
# COMPACT_ATOMS: atom_id res chain seq x y z
N MET A 1 -20.93 4.66 11.13
CA MET A 1 -19.91 4.76 12.20
C MET A 1 -20.47 5.57 13.36
N GLY A 2 -20.20 5.22 14.63
CA GLY A 2 -20.79 5.88 15.79
C GLY A 2 -19.97 5.68 17.07
N TRP A 3 -20.51 6.15 18.20
CA TRP A 3 -19.95 5.94 19.53
C TRP A 3 -20.60 4.73 20.19
N GLU A 4 -19.79 3.87 20.80
CA GLU A 4 -20.24 2.71 21.56
C GLU A 4 -19.52 2.71 22.91
N CYS A 5 -20.28 2.45 23.97
CA CYS A 5 -19.75 2.34 25.32
C CYS A 5 -19.01 1.00 25.48
N GLN A 6 -17.73 1.05 25.87
CA GLN A 6 -16.93 -0.16 26.08
C GLN A 6 -17.03 -0.73 27.51
N THR A 7 -17.72 -0.04 28.42
CA THR A 7 -17.92 -0.52 29.80
C THR A 7 -18.79 -1.79 29.79
N PRO A 8 -18.38 -2.87 30.48
CA PRO A 8 -19.21 -4.07 30.60
C PRO A 8 -20.64 -3.72 31.03
N ASN A 9 -21.63 -4.31 30.35
CA ASN A 9 -23.07 -4.08 30.57
C ASN A 9 -23.62 -2.69 30.17
N CYS A 10 -22.81 -1.81 29.59
CA CYS A 10 -23.26 -0.53 29.04
C CYS A 10 -23.68 -0.71 27.59
N ASN A 11 -24.98 -0.56 27.28
CA ASN A 11 -25.51 -0.73 25.92
C ASN A 11 -25.64 0.58 25.13
N PHE A 12 -25.07 1.68 25.63
CA PHE A 12 -25.17 2.99 24.98
C PHE A 12 -24.49 2.96 23.60
N LYS A 13 -25.26 3.32 22.57
CA LYS A 13 -24.78 3.54 21.20
C LYS A 13 -25.33 4.85 20.67
N LYS A 14 -24.46 5.68 20.07
CA LYS A 14 -24.85 6.88 19.32
C LYS A 14 -24.35 6.76 17.90
N VAL A 15 -25.27 6.51 16.98
CA VAL A 15 -24.96 6.37 15.56
C VAL A 15 -25.52 7.60 14.82
N PRO A 16 -24.69 8.54 14.35
CA PRO A 16 -25.17 9.60 13.46
C PRO A 16 -25.73 8.98 12.18
N ALA A 17 -26.78 9.59 11.64
CA ALA A 17 -27.33 9.17 10.35
C ALA A 17 -26.24 9.30 9.28
N HIS A 18 -26.01 8.22 8.52
CA HIS A 18 -25.13 8.22 7.36
C HIS A 18 -25.96 8.50 6.12
N THR A 19 -25.66 9.58 5.41
CA THR A 19 -26.21 9.81 4.07
C THR A 19 -25.25 9.19 3.08
N LEU A 20 -25.76 8.31 2.22
CA LEU A 20 -24.99 7.75 1.12
C LEU A 20 -24.39 8.88 0.29
N ILE A 21 -23.09 8.80 0.02
CA ILE A 21 -22.41 9.62 -0.98
C ILE A 21 -22.45 8.84 -2.30
N PRO A 22 -23.25 9.27 -3.30
CA PRO A 22 -23.38 8.54 -4.56
C PRO A 22 -22.06 8.57 -5.34
N ALA A 23 -21.74 7.50 -6.07
CA ALA A 23 -20.50 7.43 -6.85
C ALA A 23 -20.41 8.56 -7.90
N VAL A 24 -21.55 8.95 -8.50
CA VAL A 24 -21.64 10.09 -9.44
C VAL A 24 -21.16 11.42 -8.85
N SER A 25 -21.20 11.59 -7.53
CA SER A 25 -20.71 12.81 -6.87
C SER A 25 -19.17 12.90 -6.82
N LEU A 26 -18.47 11.81 -7.15
CA LEU A 26 -17.01 11.78 -7.22
C LEU A 26 -16.47 12.35 -8.54
N ARG A 27 -17.33 12.57 -9.54
CA ARG A 27 -16.92 13.05 -10.85
C ARG A 27 -16.44 14.51 -10.77
N GLU A 28 -15.23 14.78 -11.25
CA GLU A 28 -14.63 16.12 -11.24
C GLU A 28 -15.05 16.89 -12.51
N PRO A 29 -15.76 18.03 -12.42
CA PRO A 29 -16.24 18.75 -13.60
C PRO A 29 -15.14 19.22 -14.55
N PHE A 30 -13.97 19.56 -14.00
CA PHE A 30 -12.80 20.02 -14.77
C PHE A 30 -11.94 18.87 -15.30
N TRP A 31 -12.22 17.63 -14.89
CA TRP A 31 -11.52 16.44 -15.34
C TRP A 31 -12.53 15.32 -15.62
N PRO A 32 -13.35 15.50 -16.69
CA PRO A 32 -14.47 14.62 -16.94
C PRO A 32 -13.98 13.19 -17.17
N LEU A 33 -14.69 12.26 -16.56
CA LEU A 33 -14.45 10.84 -16.74
C LEU A 33 -14.89 10.41 -18.15
N THR A 34 -13.98 9.80 -18.90
CA THR A 34 -14.23 9.35 -20.27
C THR A 34 -13.88 7.87 -20.42
N ALA A 35 -14.36 7.23 -21.49
CA ALA A 35 -13.98 5.87 -21.84
C ALA A 35 -12.55 5.78 -22.41
N SER A 36 -11.91 6.91 -22.72
CA SER A 36 -10.48 6.95 -23.08
C SER A 36 -9.59 6.79 -21.84
N TYR A 37 -8.33 6.43 -22.04
CA TYR A 37 -7.38 6.29 -20.95
C TYR A 37 -7.19 7.60 -20.17
N THR A 38 -7.37 7.54 -18.85
CA THR A 38 -7.26 8.68 -17.96
C THR A 38 -5.83 9.21 -17.92
N LEU A 39 -5.70 10.54 -17.96
CA LEU A 39 -4.42 11.23 -17.83
C LEU A 39 -3.88 11.10 -16.40
N SER A 40 -2.58 10.80 -16.29
CA SER A 40 -1.89 10.73 -15.00
C SER A 40 -1.50 12.11 -14.49
N ARG A 41 -1.55 12.28 -13.16
CA ARG A 41 -1.00 13.42 -12.41
C ARG A 41 0.22 13.02 -11.59
N ASP A 42 0.80 11.85 -11.87
CA ASP A 42 1.92 11.32 -11.11
C ASP A 42 3.20 12.09 -11.43
N THR A 43 4.07 12.24 -10.43
CA THR A 43 5.39 12.84 -10.59
C THR A 43 6.43 11.94 -9.94
N HIS A 44 7.66 11.98 -10.47
CA HIS A 44 8.77 11.24 -9.91
C HIS A 44 10.08 12.01 -10.09
N VAL A 45 11.08 11.65 -9.28
CA VAL A 45 12.44 12.18 -9.42
C VAL A 45 13.14 11.60 -10.66
N PRO A 46 14.10 12.33 -11.28
CA PRO A 46 14.66 11.94 -12.58
C PRO A 46 15.36 10.59 -12.65
N PHE A 47 15.88 10.07 -11.53
CA PHE A 47 16.59 8.77 -11.51
C PHE A 47 15.64 7.57 -11.47
N ILE A 48 14.34 7.78 -11.25
CA ILE A 48 13.34 6.71 -11.31
C ILE A 48 12.91 6.54 -12.76
N LYS A 49 12.96 5.30 -13.24
CA LYS A 49 12.51 4.96 -14.59
C LYS A 49 11.00 4.73 -14.56
N LEU A 50 10.28 5.43 -15.44
CA LEU A 50 8.85 5.25 -15.65
C LEU A 50 8.63 4.52 -16.98
N ASN A 51 7.89 3.41 -16.94
CA ASN A 51 7.31 2.76 -18.11
C ASN A 51 5.80 3.03 -18.12
N VAL A 52 5.26 3.42 -19.28
CA VAL A 52 3.84 3.68 -19.44
C VAL A 52 3.27 2.70 -20.46
N SER A 53 2.24 1.97 -20.07
CA SER A 53 1.49 1.07 -20.95
C SER A 53 -0.01 1.26 -20.74
N PHE A 54 -0.81 0.61 -21.58
CA PHE A 54 -2.26 0.74 -21.59
C PHE A 54 -2.87 -0.63 -21.83
N ALA A 55 -3.71 -1.08 -20.91
CA ALA A 55 -4.36 -2.39 -21.00
C ALA A 55 -5.60 -2.41 -20.12
N HIS A 56 -6.61 -3.20 -20.50
CA HIS A 56 -7.80 -3.45 -19.66
C HIS A 56 -8.48 -2.17 -19.16
N ASN A 57 -8.53 -1.13 -20.01
CA ASN A 57 -9.11 0.18 -19.67
C ASN A 57 -8.37 0.95 -18.54
N TYR A 58 -7.16 0.51 -18.18
CA TYR A 58 -6.25 1.23 -17.31
C TYR A 58 -5.10 1.88 -18.09
N ARG A 59 -4.74 3.10 -17.73
CA ARG A 59 -3.39 3.62 -17.96
C ARG A 59 -2.48 3.08 -16.87
N ILE A 60 -1.37 2.45 -17.25
CA ILE A 60 -0.47 1.76 -16.32
C ILE A 60 0.85 2.52 -16.28
N ASN A 61 1.14 3.15 -15.15
CA ASN A 61 2.41 3.80 -14.87
C ASN A 61 3.24 2.89 -13.94
N GLN A 62 4.29 2.25 -14.46
CA GLN A 62 5.19 1.38 -13.70
C GLN A 62 6.51 2.12 -13.41
N PHE A 63 6.81 2.32 -12.13
CA PHE A 63 8.01 2.95 -11.62
C PHE A 63 9.03 1.90 -11.17
N MET A 64 10.23 1.95 -11.74
CA MET A 64 11.37 1.13 -11.35
C MET A 64 12.38 2.00 -10.58
N ILE A 65 12.68 1.60 -9.34
CA ILE A 65 13.66 2.28 -8.49
C ILE A 65 15.01 1.58 -8.65
N PRO A 66 16.08 2.27 -9.13
CA PRO A 66 17.38 1.66 -9.27
C PRO A 66 17.90 1.07 -7.96
N GLY A 67 18.42 -0.17 -8.03
CA GLY A 67 18.94 -0.91 -6.87
C GLY A 67 17.89 -1.66 -6.06
N ILE A 68 16.61 -1.65 -6.48
CA ILE A 68 15.55 -2.48 -5.91
C ILE A 68 15.13 -3.50 -6.95
N ASP A 69 15.09 -4.78 -6.55
CA ASP A 69 14.42 -5.82 -7.32
C ASP A 69 12.91 -5.75 -7.07
N GLY A 70 12.20 -5.02 -7.93
CA GLY A 70 10.80 -4.73 -7.75
C GLY A 70 10.30 -3.50 -8.51
N PHE A 71 9.00 -3.22 -8.36
CA PHE A 71 8.33 -2.11 -9.01
C PHE A 71 7.20 -1.53 -8.16
N ILE A 72 6.83 -0.29 -8.45
CA ILE A 72 5.59 0.33 -7.98
C ILE A 72 4.77 0.66 -9.21
N THR A 73 3.53 0.19 -9.29
CA THR A 73 2.66 0.41 -10.43
C THR A 73 1.37 1.11 -10.01
N HIS A 74 0.99 2.13 -10.75
CA HIS A 74 -0.29 2.81 -10.64
C HIS A 74 -1.13 2.52 -11.89
N LEU A 75 -2.24 1.80 -11.72
CA LEU A 75 -3.24 1.52 -12.74
C LEU A 75 -4.37 2.52 -12.56
N ILE A 76 -4.46 3.46 -13.49
CA ILE A 76 -5.40 4.58 -13.47
C ILE A 76 -6.64 4.19 -14.28
N ALA A 77 -7.77 4.08 -13.60
CA ALA A 77 -9.03 3.63 -14.17
C ALA A 77 -9.67 4.70 -15.07
N ASN A 78 -10.38 4.26 -16.11
CA ASN A 78 -11.26 5.10 -16.92
C ASN A 78 -12.75 4.87 -16.58
N LYS A 79 -13.65 5.53 -17.31
CA LYS A 79 -15.10 5.38 -17.17
C LYS A 79 -15.57 3.93 -17.21
N THR A 80 -15.07 3.17 -18.18
CA THR A 80 -15.48 1.78 -18.43
C THR A 80 -15.21 0.90 -17.21
N VAL A 81 -14.04 1.08 -16.58
CA VAL A 81 -13.72 0.39 -15.32
C VAL A 81 -14.65 0.84 -14.21
N LEU A 82 -14.88 2.14 -14.04
CA LEU A 82 -15.63 2.65 -12.88
C LEU A 82 -17.11 2.22 -12.90
N GLU A 83 -17.73 2.25 -14.07
CA GLU A 83 -19.17 2.04 -14.27
C GLU A 83 -19.55 0.60 -14.63
N GLU A 84 -18.60 -0.35 -14.66
CA GLU A 84 -18.92 -1.75 -14.92
C GLU A 84 -19.84 -2.33 -13.82
N PRO A 85 -20.70 -3.31 -14.14
CA PRO A 85 -21.50 -3.99 -13.12
C PRO A 85 -20.62 -4.65 -12.05
N GLY A 86 -20.83 -4.32 -10.77
CA GLY A 86 -19.96 -4.75 -9.67
C GLY A 86 -18.61 -4.04 -9.63
N GLY A 87 -18.46 -2.96 -10.41
CA GLY A 87 -17.27 -2.14 -10.51
C GLY A 87 -17.07 -1.19 -9.32
N PRO A 88 -16.03 -0.35 -9.36
CA PRO A 88 -15.72 0.63 -8.32
C PRO A 88 -16.89 1.51 -7.89
N ASP A 89 -17.75 1.98 -8.80
CA ASP A 89 -18.91 2.80 -8.44
C ASP A 89 -19.87 2.00 -7.52
N ASP A 90 -20.23 0.77 -7.93
CA ASP A 90 -21.08 -0.14 -7.14
C ASP A 90 -20.42 -0.51 -5.81
N MET A 91 -19.12 -0.82 -5.82
CA MET A 91 -18.35 -1.16 -4.62
C MET A 91 -18.32 0.00 -3.62
N PHE A 92 -18.15 1.24 -4.09
CA PHE A 92 -18.12 2.44 -3.26
C PHE A 92 -19.47 2.74 -2.60
N GLU A 93 -20.58 2.51 -3.29
CA GLU A 93 -21.89 2.67 -2.68
C GLU A 93 -22.21 1.50 -1.73
N ALA A 94 -21.87 0.27 -2.11
CA ALA A 94 -22.11 -0.91 -1.30
C ALA A 94 -21.33 -0.87 0.03
N ILE A 95 -20.06 -0.45 0.04
CA ILE A 95 -19.26 -0.38 1.28
C ILE A 95 -19.81 0.64 2.29
N GLN A 96 -20.57 1.64 1.82
CA GLN A 96 -21.25 2.62 2.67
C GLN A 96 -22.56 2.09 3.26
N ARG A 97 -23.24 1.18 2.55
CA ARG A 97 -24.55 0.63 2.94
C ARG A 97 -24.43 -0.60 3.85
N ASN A 98 -23.28 -1.28 3.85
CA ASN A 98 -23.02 -2.48 4.65
C ASN A 98 -22.12 -2.15 5.86
N ASP A 99 -22.47 -2.59 7.07
CA ASP A 99 -21.55 -2.51 8.21
C ASP A 99 -20.50 -3.62 8.09
N ILE A 100 -19.38 -3.29 7.45
CA ILE A 100 -18.21 -4.18 7.34
C ILE A 100 -17.35 -4.18 8.61
N GLY A 101 -17.80 -3.60 9.73
CA GLY A 101 -17.04 -3.62 10.99
C GLY A 101 -15.92 -2.59 11.10
N LEU A 102 -15.95 -1.52 10.29
CA LEU A 102 -15.00 -0.40 10.38
C LEU A 102 -15.02 0.25 11.76
N ARG A 103 -13.88 0.30 12.46
CA ARG A 103 -13.74 0.93 13.80
C ARG A 103 -12.41 1.67 13.91
N ARG A 104 -12.35 2.70 14.76
CA ARG A 104 -11.06 3.27 15.21
C ARG A 104 -10.46 2.33 16.25
N ARG A 105 -9.15 2.08 16.17
CA ARG A 105 -8.47 1.12 17.04
C ARG A 105 -7.54 1.86 18.00
N SER A 106 -7.39 1.33 19.21
CA SER A 106 -6.45 1.89 20.20
C SER A 106 -5.02 1.65 19.73
N LEU A 107 -4.19 2.68 19.84
CA LEU A 107 -2.75 2.66 19.59
C LEU A 107 -1.97 2.38 20.90
N GLY A 108 -2.68 2.07 21.98
CA GLY A 108 -2.13 1.95 23.33
C GLY A 108 -2.08 3.28 24.09
N SER A 109 -1.85 3.18 25.40
CA SER A 109 -1.77 4.31 26.32
C SER A 109 -0.34 4.57 26.81
N GLY A 110 0.02 5.85 26.83
CA GLY A 110 0.97 6.33 27.84
C GLY A 110 0.22 6.46 29.16
N VAL A 111 0.80 5.94 30.25
CA VAL A 111 0.22 5.76 31.61
C VAL A 111 -0.53 6.98 32.17
N THR A 112 -0.33 8.18 31.61
CA THR A 112 -0.88 9.46 32.11
C THR A 112 -1.88 10.18 31.17
N LYS A 113 -2.14 9.72 29.94
CA LYS A 113 -2.96 10.47 28.93
C LYS A 113 -4.18 9.75 28.38
N GLY A 114 -4.52 8.56 28.89
CA GLY A 114 -5.57 7.71 28.32
C GLY A 114 -5.19 7.11 26.97
N ASP A 115 -6.09 6.33 26.39
CA ASP A 115 -5.86 5.62 25.13
C ASP A 115 -5.90 6.58 23.94
N SER A 116 -4.86 6.51 23.10
CA SER A 116 -4.85 7.17 21.80
C SER A 116 -5.44 6.25 20.74
N TYR A 117 -6.20 6.78 19.77
CA TYR A 117 -6.87 5.98 18.74
C TYR A 117 -6.38 6.35 17.33
N THR A 118 -6.38 5.39 16.41
CA THR A 118 -6.16 5.63 14.98
C THR A 118 -7.06 6.76 14.49
N ARG A 119 -6.59 7.59 13.55
CA ARG A 119 -7.44 8.64 12.96
C ARG A 119 -8.46 8.04 12.01
N HIS A 120 -7.99 7.16 11.13
CA HIS A 120 -8.82 6.40 10.20
C HIS A 120 -9.55 5.26 10.93
N PHE A 121 -10.60 4.77 10.27
CA PHE A 121 -11.31 3.55 10.66
C PHE A 121 -10.71 2.39 9.90
N LEU A 122 -10.65 1.22 10.53
CA LEU A 122 -10.13 0.03 9.88
C LEU A 122 -10.86 -1.26 10.29
N VAL A 123 -10.80 -2.22 9.40
CA VAL A 123 -11.21 -3.62 9.62
C VAL A 123 -10.33 -4.52 8.74
N ASN A 124 -10.00 -5.69 9.27
CA ASN A 124 -9.21 -6.70 8.59
C ASN A 124 -10.08 -7.90 8.24
N TYR A 125 -9.88 -8.47 7.05
CA TYR A 125 -10.51 -9.71 6.62
C TYR A 125 -9.44 -10.72 6.19
N GLY A 126 -9.70 -12.01 6.41
CA GLY A 126 -8.78 -13.09 6.08
C GLY A 126 -7.72 -13.29 7.16
N MET A 127 -6.46 -13.41 6.76
CA MET A 127 -5.37 -13.70 7.68
C MET A 127 -5.10 -12.48 8.59
N PRO A 128 -4.97 -12.67 9.91
CA PRO A 128 -4.63 -11.59 10.82
C PRO A 128 -3.32 -10.90 10.44
N TYR A 129 -3.35 -9.58 10.36
CA TYR A 129 -2.20 -8.74 10.03
C TYR A 129 -1.86 -7.87 11.24
N LYS A 130 -0.57 -7.79 11.60
CA LYS A 130 -0.10 -7.13 12.82
C LYS A 130 0.12 -5.64 12.61
N PHE A 131 -0.93 -4.96 12.15
CA PHE A 131 -0.95 -3.50 12.08
C PHE A 131 -0.75 -2.88 13.48
N ILE A 132 -0.12 -1.70 13.54
CA ILE A 132 0.23 -0.94 14.78
C ILE A 132 -0.94 -0.82 15.78
N ALA A 133 -2.18 -0.95 15.31
CA ALA A 133 -3.36 -1.09 16.14
C ALA A 133 -3.98 -2.49 15.97
N ALA A 134 -3.93 -3.32 17.03
CA ALA A 134 -4.47 -4.67 17.03
C ALA A 134 -5.92 -4.67 16.50
N THR A 135 -6.14 -5.44 15.42
CA THR A 135 -7.43 -5.51 14.73
C THR A 135 -7.83 -6.96 14.61
N ALA A 136 -8.98 -7.31 15.21
CA ALA A 136 -9.58 -8.61 14.98
C ALA A 136 -9.87 -8.79 13.49
N SER A 137 -9.45 -9.93 12.94
CA SER A 137 -9.71 -10.27 11.54
C SER A 137 -11.01 -11.04 11.40
N SER A 138 -11.82 -10.72 10.38
CA SER A 138 -13.05 -11.45 10.03
C SER A 138 -12.83 -12.40 8.85
N SER A 139 -13.62 -13.48 8.77
CA SER A 139 -13.56 -14.40 7.62
C SER A 139 -14.02 -13.72 6.32
N PHE A 140 -13.48 -14.14 5.18
CA PHE A 140 -14.05 -13.78 3.87
C PHE A 140 -15.43 -14.39 3.65
N GLU A 141 -15.76 -15.49 4.34
CA GLU A 141 -17.08 -16.09 4.27
C GLU A 141 -18.12 -15.15 4.87
N GLY A 142 -19.10 -14.75 4.05
CA GLY A 142 -20.12 -13.78 4.44
C GLY A 142 -19.65 -12.32 4.43
N ALA A 143 -18.42 -12.04 3.98
CA ALA A 143 -17.96 -10.67 3.78
C ALA A 143 -18.77 -9.95 2.70
N ALA A 144 -18.92 -8.63 2.83
CA ALA A 144 -19.60 -7.83 1.82
C ALA A 144 -18.83 -7.86 0.49
N SER A 145 -19.54 -7.78 -0.64
CA SER A 145 -18.92 -7.89 -1.97
C SER A 145 -17.74 -6.94 -2.21
N PRO A 146 -17.71 -5.68 -1.71
CA PRO A 146 -16.54 -4.83 -1.89
C PRO A 146 -15.24 -5.40 -1.31
N ILE A 147 -15.32 -6.28 -0.30
CA ILE A 147 -14.14 -6.96 0.28
C ILE A 147 -13.67 -8.09 -0.64
N THR A 148 -14.58 -8.99 -1.04
CA THR A 148 -14.24 -10.14 -1.89
C THR A 148 -13.85 -9.70 -3.30
N ASP A 149 -14.59 -8.77 -3.89
CA ASP A 149 -14.37 -8.26 -5.24
C ASP A 149 -13.04 -7.48 -5.32
N THR A 150 -12.66 -6.79 -4.23
CA THR A 150 -11.32 -6.19 -4.12
C THR A 150 -10.24 -7.27 -4.17
N ARG A 151 -10.36 -8.32 -3.36
CA ARG A 151 -9.38 -9.42 -3.32
C ARG A 151 -9.17 -10.00 -4.72
N SER A 152 -10.25 -10.29 -5.43
CA SER A 152 -10.20 -10.85 -6.78
C SER A 152 -9.59 -9.90 -7.80
N ARG A 153 -10.00 -8.62 -7.79
CA ARG A 153 -9.44 -7.59 -8.67
C ARG A 153 -7.95 -7.37 -8.42
N LEU A 154 -7.51 -7.38 -7.17
CA LEU A 154 -6.10 -7.17 -6.83
C LEU A 154 -5.23 -8.40 -7.10
N ASN A 155 -5.75 -9.61 -6.88
CA ASN A 155 -5.09 -10.85 -7.32
C ASN A 155 -4.86 -10.83 -8.85
N TRP A 156 -5.87 -10.43 -9.63
CA TRP A 156 -5.71 -10.24 -11.08
C TRP A 156 -4.60 -9.23 -11.42
N ALA A 157 -4.65 -8.03 -10.82
CA ALA A 157 -3.69 -6.97 -11.13
C ALA A 157 -2.25 -7.43 -10.83
N ALA A 158 -2.04 -8.11 -9.70
CA ALA A 158 -0.73 -8.65 -9.36
C ALA A 158 -0.24 -9.70 -10.37
N LYS A 159 -1.08 -10.67 -10.73
CA LYS A 159 -0.75 -11.71 -11.72
C LYS A 159 -0.43 -11.11 -13.09
N PHE A 160 -1.25 -10.16 -13.55
CA PHE A 160 -1.07 -9.48 -14.83
C PHE A 160 0.26 -8.73 -14.90
N LEU A 161 0.60 -7.94 -13.87
CA LEU A 161 1.86 -7.19 -13.85
C LEU A 161 3.09 -8.10 -13.73
N LEU A 162 3.01 -9.17 -12.94
CA LEU A 162 4.10 -10.13 -12.82
C LEU A 162 4.33 -10.91 -14.12
N ALA A 163 3.27 -11.22 -14.86
CA ALA A 163 3.37 -11.84 -16.18
C ALA A 163 4.13 -10.92 -17.15
N GLN A 164 3.81 -9.62 -17.15
CA GLN A 164 4.53 -8.63 -17.94
C GLN A 164 6.00 -8.49 -17.53
N GLU A 165 6.28 -8.41 -16.23
CA GLU A 165 7.64 -8.25 -15.70
C GLU A 165 8.52 -9.47 -16.00
N GLN A 166 7.97 -10.68 -15.86
CA GLN A 166 8.71 -11.93 -16.05
C GLN A 166 8.70 -12.45 -17.49
N GLY A 167 7.96 -11.81 -18.41
CA GLY A 167 7.78 -12.29 -19.77
C GLY A 167 7.09 -13.66 -19.87
N LYS A 168 6.21 -13.96 -18.91
CA LYS A 168 5.43 -15.20 -18.83
C LYS A 168 3.97 -14.95 -19.21
N SER A 169 3.22 -16.02 -19.47
CA SER A 169 1.76 -15.95 -19.58
C SER A 169 1.12 -15.70 -18.20
N VAL A 170 -0.12 -15.19 -18.22
CA VAL A 170 -0.90 -14.97 -16.98
C VAL A 170 -1.24 -16.31 -16.32
N GLU A 171 -1.42 -17.36 -17.11
CA GLU A 171 -1.72 -18.72 -16.67
C GLU A 171 -0.54 -19.34 -15.90
N GLU A 172 0.68 -19.17 -16.40
CA GLU A 172 1.90 -19.61 -15.71
C GLU A 172 2.07 -18.90 -14.36
N ILE A 173 1.91 -17.57 -14.34
CA ILE A 173 1.96 -16.81 -13.09
C ILE A 173 0.83 -17.20 -12.16
N ALA A 174 -0.37 -17.48 -12.67
CA ALA A 174 -1.51 -17.88 -11.85
C ALA A 174 -1.23 -19.18 -11.07
N GLU A 175 -0.54 -20.15 -11.67
CA GLU A 175 -0.15 -21.38 -10.98
C GLU A 175 0.84 -21.10 -9.83
N GLU A 176 1.87 -20.30 -10.09
CA GLU A 176 2.84 -19.88 -9.06
C GLU A 176 2.18 -19.05 -7.95
N TRP A 177 1.19 -18.23 -8.32
CA TRP A 177 0.48 -17.31 -7.45
C TRP A 177 -0.45 -18.01 -6.46
N LYS A 178 -1.00 -19.19 -6.77
CA LYS A 178 -1.95 -19.91 -5.88
C LYS A 178 -1.45 -20.04 -4.44
N SER A 179 -0.16 -20.32 -4.26
CA SER A 179 0.44 -20.49 -2.93
C SER A 179 0.70 -19.18 -2.18
N LYS A 180 0.70 -18.05 -2.90
CA LYS A 180 1.02 -16.71 -2.41
C LYS A 180 -0.09 -15.71 -2.72
N GLU A 181 -1.29 -16.20 -3.01
CA GLU A 181 -2.41 -15.36 -3.34
C GLU A 181 -2.77 -14.49 -2.15
N PHE A 182 -3.32 -13.31 -2.40
CA PHE A 182 -3.70 -12.45 -1.29
C PHE A 182 -4.67 -13.19 -0.39
N ASN A 183 -4.33 -13.27 0.89
CA ASN A 183 -5.10 -13.96 1.92
C ASN A 183 -5.56 -12.99 3.02
N GLU A 184 -5.27 -11.71 2.88
CA GLU A 184 -5.69 -10.61 3.75
C GLU A 184 -6.27 -9.46 2.93
N VAL A 185 -7.27 -8.78 3.48
CA VAL A 185 -7.78 -7.48 3.03
C VAL A 185 -7.92 -6.55 4.22
N LEU A 186 -7.09 -5.51 4.29
CA LEU A 186 -7.26 -4.38 5.21
C LEU A 186 -8.07 -3.27 4.54
N ALA A 187 -9.28 -3.04 5.00
CA ALA A 187 -10.10 -1.91 4.57
C ALA A 187 -9.91 -0.73 5.53
N LEU A 188 -9.41 0.38 5.00
CA LEU A 188 -9.24 1.65 5.69
C LEU A 188 -10.26 2.67 5.19
N GLY A 189 -11.02 3.26 6.11
CA GLY A 189 -11.97 4.34 5.85
C GLY A 189 -11.48 5.68 6.40
N TYR A 190 -11.50 6.71 5.56
CA TYR A 190 -11.03 8.06 5.86
C TYR A 190 -12.15 9.09 5.64
N PHE A 191 -12.40 9.92 6.65
CA PHE A 191 -13.17 11.15 6.52
C PHE A 191 -12.25 12.35 6.24
N GLU A 192 -12.86 13.50 5.94
CA GLU A 192 -12.16 14.77 5.71
C GLU A 192 -10.99 15.01 6.69
N ASN A 193 -9.84 15.42 6.13
CA ASN A 193 -8.61 15.74 6.84
C ASN A 193 -7.95 14.56 7.58
N GLN A 194 -8.46 13.34 7.43
CA GLN A 194 -7.77 12.16 7.90
C GLN A 194 -6.67 11.75 6.92
N ARG A 195 -5.58 11.23 7.46
CA ARG A 195 -4.42 10.80 6.68
C ARG A 195 -3.69 9.67 7.40
N ILE A 196 -2.87 8.97 6.65
CA ILE A 196 -1.84 8.09 7.19
C ILE A 196 -0.48 8.72 6.90
N ASN A 197 0.33 8.92 7.94
CA ASN A 197 1.66 9.49 7.79
C ASN A 197 2.61 8.45 7.16
N TYR A 198 3.86 8.85 6.91
CA TYR A 198 4.86 7.93 6.38
C TYR A 198 5.01 6.68 7.26
N HIS A 199 4.89 5.53 6.61
CA HIS A 199 5.04 4.20 7.17
C HIS A 199 5.46 3.24 6.06
N ASP A 200 5.78 2.01 6.44
CA ASP A 200 5.95 0.89 5.54
C ASP A 200 5.13 -0.29 6.05
N ASP A 201 4.83 -1.22 5.17
CA ASP A 201 4.05 -2.42 5.47
C ASP A 201 4.97 -3.60 5.87
N GLY A 202 6.30 -3.39 5.89
CA GLY A 202 7.32 -4.41 6.06
C GLY A 202 7.26 -5.11 7.41
N GLU A 203 6.47 -6.17 7.49
CA GLU A 203 6.32 -7.03 8.65
C GLU A 203 6.88 -8.43 8.39
N TYR A 204 7.29 -9.11 9.47
CA TYR A 204 7.74 -10.49 9.38
C TYR A 204 6.59 -11.39 8.89
N GLY A 205 6.83 -12.12 7.81
CA GLY A 205 5.84 -12.98 7.16
C GLY A 205 4.99 -12.30 6.08
N LEU A 206 5.20 -11.01 5.79
CA LEU A 206 4.54 -10.36 4.66
C LEU A 206 5.16 -10.80 3.33
N GLY A 207 4.31 -11.20 2.36
CA GLY A 207 4.71 -11.49 0.99
C GLY A 207 5.22 -10.25 0.24
N PRO A 208 5.97 -10.43 -0.87
CA PRO A 208 6.66 -9.33 -1.55
C PRO A 208 5.73 -8.38 -2.31
N THR A 209 4.45 -8.74 -2.50
CA THR A 209 3.48 -7.94 -3.23
C THR A 209 2.43 -7.38 -2.29
N ILE A 210 2.17 -6.08 -2.41
CA ILE A 210 1.06 -5.38 -1.75
C ILE A 210 0.27 -4.70 -2.85
N ALA A 211 -1.05 -4.79 -2.80
CA ALA A 211 -1.92 -4.12 -3.76
C ALA A 211 -3.03 -3.37 -3.04
N THR A 212 -3.45 -2.22 -3.56
CA THR A 212 -4.50 -1.39 -2.96
C THR A 212 -5.47 -0.90 -4.02
N LEU A 213 -6.77 -1.07 -3.78
CA LEU A 213 -7.86 -0.43 -4.53
C LEU A 213 -8.29 0.85 -3.79
N SER A 214 -8.37 1.96 -4.53
CA SER A 214 -8.87 3.23 -4.00
C SER A 214 -10.34 3.45 -4.38
N LEU A 215 -11.21 3.72 -3.40
CA LEU A 215 -12.63 4.06 -3.62
C LEU A 215 -12.98 5.41 -3.00
N GLY A 216 -13.82 6.21 -3.65
CA GLY A 216 -14.22 7.53 -3.14
C GLY A 216 -13.28 8.66 -3.56
N ALA A 217 -13.09 9.62 -2.65
CA ALA A 217 -12.31 10.83 -2.91
C ALA A 217 -10.83 10.53 -3.27
N PRO A 218 -10.20 11.30 -4.18
CA PRO A 218 -8.83 11.07 -4.60
C PRO A 218 -7.83 11.29 -3.44
N GLY A 219 -6.86 10.40 -3.34
CA GLY A 219 -5.74 10.49 -2.41
C GLY A 219 -4.44 10.89 -3.10
N THR A 220 -3.55 11.59 -2.41
CA THR A 220 -2.17 11.79 -2.87
C THR A 220 -1.23 10.87 -2.08
N MET A 221 -0.74 9.83 -2.75
CA MET A 221 0.27 8.93 -2.18
C MET A 221 1.66 9.47 -2.47
N ARG A 222 2.50 9.54 -1.44
CA ARG A 222 3.90 9.98 -1.56
C ARG A 222 4.82 8.89 -1.05
N ILE A 223 5.82 8.54 -1.84
CA ILE A 223 6.81 7.50 -1.55
C ILE A 223 8.18 8.16 -1.46
N ARG A 224 8.93 7.88 -0.40
CA ARG A 224 10.29 8.42 -0.19
C ARG A 224 11.21 7.40 0.45
N MET A 225 12.52 7.58 0.27
CA MET A 225 13.52 6.77 0.95
C MET A 225 13.50 7.07 2.46
N LYS A 226 13.56 6.03 3.29
CA LYS A 226 13.60 6.21 4.75
C LYS A 226 14.84 7.01 5.16
N ALA A 227 14.69 7.87 6.16
CA ALA A 227 15.75 8.79 6.60
C ALA A 227 17.08 8.09 6.92
N LYS A 228 17.03 6.92 7.57
CA LYS A 228 18.21 6.10 7.89
C LYS A 228 19.05 5.82 6.63
N HIS A 229 18.41 5.34 5.56
CA HIS A 229 19.06 4.95 4.32
C HIS A 229 19.45 6.17 3.47
N HIS A 230 18.60 7.19 3.45
CA HIS A 230 18.87 8.44 2.73
C HIS A 230 20.11 9.15 3.29
N HIS A 231 20.21 9.33 4.60
CA HIS A 231 21.37 10.01 5.19
C HIS A 231 22.55 9.07 5.44
N GLY A 232 22.32 7.76 5.47
CA GLY A 232 23.34 6.76 5.79
C GLY A 232 23.72 6.72 7.26
N VAL A 233 22.85 7.21 8.14
CA VAL A 233 23.13 7.33 9.57
C VAL A 233 21.87 7.01 10.37
N SER A 234 22.01 6.17 11.39
CA SER A 234 20.94 5.89 12.35
C SER A 234 20.64 7.08 13.24
N SER A 235 19.51 7.03 13.96
CA SER A 235 19.17 8.03 14.98
C SER A 235 20.23 8.14 16.08
N ALA A 236 20.98 7.07 16.35
CA ALA A 236 22.11 7.07 17.28
C ALA A 236 23.39 7.72 16.72
N GLY A 237 23.37 8.21 15.48
CA GLY A 237 24.52 8.84 14.83
C GLY A 237 25.58 7.85 14.34
N ILE A 238 25.24 6.57 14.22
CA ILE A 238 26.12 5.50 13.73
C ILE A 238 25.84 5.28 12.23
N TYR A 239 26.90 5.12 11.42
CA TYR A 239 26.77 4.84 9.99
C TYR A 239 25.92 3.60 9.72
N ASP A 240 25.04 3.70 8.72
CA ASP A 240 24.24 2.60 8.22
C ASP A 240 25.06 1.76 7.25
N ASN A 241 25.37 0.53 7.64
CA ASN A 241 26.23 -0.37 6.88
C ASN A 241 25.50 -1.14 5.77
N ASP A 242 24.19 -0.99 5.64
CA ASP A 242 23.47 -1.45 4.45
C ASP A 242 24.10 -0.85 3.18
N ALA A 243 24.05 -1.59 2.07
CA ALA A 243 24.50 -1.08 0.77
C ALA A 243 23.76 0.24 0.47
N PRO A 244 24.47 1.32 0.09
CA PRO A 244 23.84 2.60 -0.17
C PRO A 244 22.93 2.50 -1.39
N MET A 245 21.75 3.12 -1.32
CA MET A 245 20.78 3.13 -2.42
C MET A 245 21.02 4.32 -3.36
N PRO A 246 20.90 4.16 -4.69
CA PRO A 246 20.92 5.28 -5.62
C PRO A 246 19.97 6.41 -5.19
N GLY A 247 20.43 7.66 -5.29
CA GLY A 247 19.70 8.84 -4.84
C GLY A 247 19.84 9.19 -3.35
N CYS A 248 20.57 8.40 -2.55
CA CYS A 248 20.88 8.75 -1.17
C CYS A 248 22.00 9.80 -1.06
N ALA A 249 22.14 10.42 0.12
CA ALA A 249 23.19 11.39 0.39
C ALA A 249 24.58 10.73 0.32
N ALA A 250 25.50 11.39 -0.40
CA ALA A 250 26.87 10.93 -0.61
C ALA A 250 26.97 9.50 -1.19
N TYR A 251 26.01 9.10 -2.05
CA TYR A 251 25.91 7.75 -2.62
C TYR A 251 27.26 7.19 -3.11
N GLU A 252 27.95 7.88 -4.01
CA GLU A 252 29.22 7.40 -4.60
C GLU A 252 30.32 7.18 -3.55
N ALA A 253 30.48 8.13 -2.62
CA ALA A 253 31.48 8.01 -1.55
C ALA A 253 31.15 6.87 -0.59
N ARG A 254 29.88 6.69 -0.24
CA ARG A 254 29.40 5.59 0.59
C ARG A 254 29.58 4.24 -0.11
N LEU A 255 29.34 4.18 -1.42
CA LEU A 255 29.49 2.98 -2.22
C LEU A 255 30.96 2.55 -2.30
N ALA A 256 31.86 3.49 -2.55
CA ALA A 256 33.31 3.25 -2.62
C ALA A 256 33.89 2.68 -1.32
N MET A 257 33.29 3.01 -0.18
CA MET A 257 33.72 2.52 1.14
C MET A 257 33.13 1.15 1.53
N HIS A 258 32.11 0.68 0.81
CA HIS A 258 31.38 -0.53 1.19
C HIS A 258 32.28 -1.79 1.22
N PRO A 259 33.19 -2.03 0.25
CA PRO A 259 34.11 -3.18 0.31
C PRO A 259 35.06 -3.15 1.51
N GLU A 260 35.59 -1.97 1.87
CA GLU A 260 36.45 -1.78 3.06
C GLU A 260 35.70 -2.19 4.34
N LEU A 261 34.44 -1.75 4.47
CA LEU A 261 33.60 -2.06 5.61
C LEU A 261 33.25 -3.54 5.72
N GLN A 262 32.95 -4.20 4.61
CA GLN A 262 32.69 -5.64 4.59
C GLN A 262 33.92 -6.44 5.02
N ALA A 263 35.11 -6.07 4.54
CA ALA A 263 36.36 -6.72 4.94
C ALA A 263 36.61 -6.54 6.45
N LEU A 264 36.48 -5.31 6.97
CA LEU A 264 36.64 -5.03 8.41
C LEU A 264 35.62 -5.78 9.27
N GLN A 265 34.36 -5.89 8.83
CA GLN A 265 33.32 -6.62 9.55
C GLN A 265 33.68 -8.09 9.75
N GLN A 266 34.34 -8.69 8.76
CA GLN A 266 34.77 -10.10 8.78
C GLN A 266 36.08 -10.30 9.55
N SER A 267 37.03 -9.35 9.49
CA SER A 267 38.38 -9.53 10.05
C SER A 267 38.56 -8.93 11.45
N ASP A 268 38.00 -7.76 11.74
CA ASP A 268 38.22 -7.02 12.99
C ASP A 268 36.96 -6.25 13.41
N SER A 269 36.13 -6.90 14.24
CA SER A 269 34.91 -6.31 14.76
C SER A 269 35.13 -5.01 15.56
N LYS A 270 36.30 -4.84 16.20
CA LYS A 270 36.61 -3.64 16.97
C LYS A 270 36.94 -2.48 16.04
N ALA A 271 37.81 -2.69 15.06
CA ALA A 271 38.11 -1.70 14.03
C ALA A 271 36.85 -1.31 13.23
N TYR A 272 36.03 -2.29 12.88
CA TYR A 272 34.74 -2.08 12.21
C TYR A 272 33.83 -1.11 12.98
N LYS A 273 33.60 -1.36 14.28
CA LYS A 273 32.77 -0.48 15.13
C LYS A 273 33.34 0.92 15.28
N ILE A 274 34.67 1.07 15.27
CA ILE A 274 35.33 2.39 15.28
C ILE A 274 35.07 3.11 13.96
N ARG A 275 35.25 2.41 12.83
CA ARG A 275 35.04 2.96 11.48
C ARG A 275 33.62 3.49 11.30
N LEU A 276 32.60 2.73 11.70
CA LEU A 276 31.18 3.16 11.62
C LEU A 276 30.88 4.47 12.37
N LYS A 277 31.67 4.83 13.40
CA LYS A 277 31.52 6.09 14.14
C LYS A 277 32.26 7.26 13.50
N GLN A 278 33.25 6.99 12.65
CA GLN A 278 34.07 8.01 11.97
C GLN A 278 33.43 8.48 10.67
N ILE A 279 32.85 7.57 9.89
CA ILE A 279 32.29 7.85 8.56
C ILE A 279 31.32 9.03 8.53
N PRO A 280 30.36 9.17 9.46
CA PRO A 280 29.42 10.29 9.40
C PRO A 280 30.11 11.66 9.48
N LYS A 281 31.24 11.76 10.18
CA LYS A 281 32.02 13.01 10.26
C LYS A 281 32.85 13.22 8.99
N GLU A 282 33.49 12.18 8.49
CA GLU A 282 34.31 12.21 7.27
C GLU A 282 33.49 12.64 6.05
N LEU A 283 32.32 12.02 5.85
CA LEU A 283 31.43 12.31 4.74
C LEU A 283 30.45 13.47 5.01
N LYS A 284 30.56 14.12 6.17
CA LYS A 284 29.67 15.22 6.61
C LYS A 284 28.18 14.86 6.51
N LEU A 285 27.83 13.63 6.89
CA LEU A 285 26.46 13.12 6.82
C LEU A 285 25.57 13.78 7.88
N LYS A 286 24.33 14.06 7.48
CA LYS A 286 23.32 14.60 8.40
C LYS A 286 22.72 13.48 9.24
N ARG A 287 22.28 13.81 10.46
CA ARG A 287 21.62 12.86 11.37
C ARG A 287 20.09 13.00 11.38
N SER A 288 19.58 14.04 10.72
CA SER A 288 18.18 14.43 10.80
C SER A 288 17.68 15.00 9.47
N GLY A 289 16.36 15.12 9.37
CA GLY A 289 15.64 15.49 8.16
C GLY A 289 15.08 14.28 7.45
N GLN A 290 14.20 14.53 6.48
CA GLN A 290 13.58 13.50 5.66
C GLN A 290 14.12 13.55 4.23
N ALA A 291 14.07 12.43 3.54
CA ALA A 291 14.26 12.43 2.09
C ALA A 291 13.13 13.23 1.43
N ARG A 292 13.40 13.72 0.21
CA ARG A 292 12.32 14.23 -0.66
C ARG A 292 11.48 13.07 -1.17
N ASP A 293 10.25 13.37 -1.54
CA ASP A 293 9.40 12.39 -2.21
C ASP A 293 10.00 12.00 -3.55
N ALA A 294 10.16 10.69 -3.73
CA ALA A 294 10.72 10.07 -4.91
C ALA A 294 9.64 9.85 -5.97
N ILE A 295 8.43 9.45 -5.54
CA ILE A 295 7.25 9.27 -6.38
C ILE A 295 6.06 9.90 -5.66
N THR A 296 5.24 10.66 -6.38
CA THR A 296 3.94 11.15 -5.92
C THR A 296 2.88 10.70 -6.90
N MET A 297 1.86 9.98 -6.43
CA MET A 297 0.75 9.47 -7.24
C MET A 297 -0.57 10.07 -6.78
N THR A 298 -1.44 10.42 -7.72
CA THR A 298 -2.83 10.82 -7.41
C THR A 298 -3.73 9.61 -7.59
N LEU A 299 -4.08 8.94 -6.50
CA LEU A 299 -4.92 7.73 -6.49
C LEU A 299 -6.40 8.13 -6.51
N GLY A 300 -7.00 8.07 -7.70
CA GLY A 300 -8.42 8.33 -7.96
C GLY A 300 -9.35 7.18 -7.57
N HIS A 301 -10.65 7.41 -7.77
CA HIS A 301 -11.65 6.38 -7.61
C HIS A 301 -11.43 5.26 -8.63
N GLY A 302 -11.36 4.01 -8.18
CA GLY A 302 -11.15 2.82 -9.01
C GLY A 302 -9.69 2.53 -9.37
N ASP A 303 -8.77 3.40 -8.98
CA ASP A 303 -7.35 3.22 -9.24
C ASP A 303 -6.78 2.09 -8.36
N ILE A 304 -5.87 1.33 -8.95
CA ILE A 304 -5.13 0.27 -8.28
C ILE A 304 -3.66 0.69 -8.16
N MET A 305 -3.08 0.48 -6.99
CA MET A 305 -1.65 0.63 -6.75
C MET A 305 -1.06 -0.71 -6.34
N VAL A 306 0.02 -1.15 -6.99
CA VAL A 306 0.74 -2.39 -6.67
C VAL A 306 2.19 -2.06 -6.34
N MET A 307 2.68 -2.51 -5.18
CA MET A 307 4.11 -2.51 -4.84
C MET A 307 4.59 -3.95 -4.83
N HIS A 308 5.61 -4.27 -5.62
CA HIS A 308 6.23 -5.58 -5.65
C HIS A 308 7.73 -5.48 -5.34
N GLY A 309 8.23 -6.35 -4.47
CA GLY A 309 9.63 -6.42 -4.05
C GLY A 309 9.77 -6.13 -2.56
N ALA A 310 10.30 -7.09 -1.80
CA ALA A 310 10.46 -6.97 -0.34
C ALA A 310 11.38 -5.81 0.07
N GLU A 311 12.36 -5.46 -0.77
CA GLU A 311 13.28 -4.36 -0.53
C GLU A 311 12.61 -2.98 -0.53
N LEU A 312 11.47 -2.82 -1.21
CA LEU A 312 10.70 -1.57 -1.17
C LEU A 312 10.33 -1.21 0.27
N GLN A 313 9.80 -2.18 1.03
CA GLN A 313 9.41 -1.96 2.42
C GLN A 313 10.62 -1.75 3.33
N LYS A 314 11.79 -2.29 2.98
CA LYS A 314 13.05 -2.03 3.71
C LYS A 314 13.50 -0.57 3.53
N TYR A 315 13.62 -0.12 2.29
CA TYR A 315 14.32 1.13 1.95
C TYR A 315 13.42 2.36 1.83
N TYR A 316 12.14 2.17 1.51
CA TYR A 316 11.18 3.24 1.25
C TYR A 316 10.01 3.18 2.23
N GLU A 317 9.39 4.33 2.43
CA GLU A 317 8.17 4.52 3.22
C GLU A 317 7.21 5.39 2.42
N HIS A 318 5.92 5.27 2.72
CA HIS A 318 4.87 5.94 2.00
C HIS A 318 3.81 6.56 2.92
N SER A 319 3.17 7.62 2.44
CA SER A 319 2.08 8.30 3.12
C SER A 319 0.94 8.58 2.17
N VAL A 320 -0.28 8.75 2.71
CA VAL A 320 -1.46 9.12 1.93
C VAL A 320 -2.27 10.15 2.70
N ASP A 321 -2.47 11.30 2.09
CA ASP A 321 -3.53 12.26 2.43
C ASP A 321 -4.58 12.27 1.31
N HIS A 322 -5.74 12.86 1.55
CA HIS A 322 -6.79 12.95 0.54
C HIS A 322 -7.55 14.26 0.61
N THR A 323 -8.13 14.63 -0.52
CA THR A 323 -8.98 15.80 -0.67
C THR A 323 -10.40 15.34 -0.96
N GLY A 324 -11.26 15.33 0.06
CA GLY A 324 -12.68 15.03 -0.11
C GLY A 324 -13.33 14.44 1.12
N LYS A 325 -14.62 14.12 1.00
CA LYS A 325 -15.48 13.80 2.14
C LYS A 325 -15.26 12.41 2.72
N LEU A 326 -15.06 11.43 1.84
CA LEU A 326 -14.97 10.03 2.18
C LEU A 326 -14.07 9.31 1.18
N ARG A 327 -13.11 8.55 1.70
CA ARG A 327 -12.21 7.70 0.91
C ARG A 327 -12.08 6.35 1.60
N PHE A 328 -12.00 5.29 0.80
CA PHE A 328 -11.58 3.97 1.25
C PHE A 328 -10.32 3.55 0.52
N ALA A 329 -9.42 2.88 1.23
CA ALA A 329 -8.32 2.11 0.66
C ALA A 329 -8.49 0.68 1.13
N LEU A 330 -8.61 -0.24 0.18
CA LEU A 330 -8.69 -1.67 0.47
C LEU A 330 -7.40 -2.30 -0.01
N THR A 331 -6.54 -2.68 0.94
CA THR A 331 -5.21 -3.21 0.68
C THR A 331 -5.21 -4.71 0.86
N CYS A 332 -4.66 -5.43 -0.11
CA CYS A 332 -4.47 -6.87 -0.09
C CYS A 332 -3.00 -7.23 0.11
N ARG A 333 -2.77 -8.26 0.92
CA ARG A 333 -1.45 -8.82 1.22
C ARG A 333 -1.52 -10.33 1.28
N TYR A 334 -0.37 -10.97 1.08
CA TYR A 334 -0.15 -12.33 1.53
C TYR A 334 0.54 -12.27 2.89
N ILE A 335 -0.06 -12.90 3.89
CA ILE A 335 0.53 -13.08 5.22
C ILE A 335 0.85 -14.56 5.38
N ASP A 336 2.11 -14.87 5.64
CA ASP A 336 2.58 -16.22 5.94
C ASP A 336 1.93 -16.72 7.25
N PRO A 337 1.07 -17.75 7.22
CA PRO A 337 0.44 -18.28 8.43
C PRO A 337 1.43 -18.84 9.46
N GLU A 338 2.65 -19.19 9.03
CA GLU A 338 3.71 -19.63 9.94
C GLU A 338 4.39 -18.49 10.68
N SER A 339 4.21 -17.24 10.23
CA SER A 339 4.76 -16.07 10.93
C SER A 339 3.93 -15.64 12.14
N LEU A 340 2.72 -16.18 12.28
CA LEU A 340 1.78 -15.87 13.36
C LEU A 340 1.98 -16.80 14.56
N GLU A 341 2.03 -16.19 15.75
CA GLU A 341 1.96 -16.93 17.00
C GLU A 341 0.61 -17.67 17.12
N PRO A 342 0.54 -18.82 17.81
CA PRO A 342 -0.68 -19.62 17.90
C PRO A 342 -1.93 -18.86 18.35
N GLN A 343 -1.78 -17.90 19.27
CA GLN A 343 -2.88 -17.06 19.75
C GLN A 343 -3.36 -16.01 18.75
N ASP A 344 -2.53 -15.65 17.78
CA ASP A 344 -2.81 -14.63 16.77
C ASP A 344 -3.37 -15.26 15.48
N LYS A 345 -3.42 -16.59 15.38
CA LYS A 345 -4.03 -17.31 14.26
C LYS A 345 -5.55 -17.19 14.28
N PRO A 346 -6.20 -17.11 13.10
CA PRO A 346 -7.65 -17.02 13.03
C PRO A 346 -8.29 -18.34 13.50
N THR A 347 -9.49 -18.26 14.07
CA THR A 347 -10.29 -19.43 14.48
C THR A 347 -11.05 -20.08 13.32
N TYR A 348 -10.83 -19.60 12.10
CA TYR A 348 -11.45 -20.06 10.86
C TYR A 348 -10.37 -20.32 9.80
N GLU A 349 -10.70 -21.19 8.85
CA GLU A 349 -9.89 -21.39 7.66
C GLU A 349 -10.00 -20.17 6.72
N VAL A 350 -8.85 -19.69 6.22
CA VAL A 350 -8.84 -18.68 5.15
C VAL A 350 -8.89 -19.38 3.81
N LYS A 351 -10.10 -19.43 3.26
CA LYS A 351 -10.41 -20.04 1.97
C LYS A 351 -9.74 -19.29 0.81
N PRO A 352 -9.45 -19.98 -0.31
CA PRO A 352 -8.88 -19.34 -1.47
C PRO A 352 -9.81 -18.28 -2.07
N ASP A 353 -9.25 -17.42 -2.91
CA ASP A 353 -10.05 -16.49 -3.70
C ASP A 353 -10.88 -17.26 -4.74
N MET A 354 -12.20 -17.08 -4.69
CA MET A 354 -13.16 -17.74 -5.57
C MET A 354 -13.69 -16.82 -6.66
N GLY A 355 -13.23 -15.56 -6.73
CA GLY A 355 -13.69 -14.62 -7.74
C GLY A 355 -13.04 -14.83 -9.11
N GLU A 356 -13.74 -14.37 -10.14
CA GLU A 356 -13.38 -14.58 -11.55
C GLU A 356 -12.97 -13.28 -12.25
N TYR A 357 -12.52 -12.25 -11.52
CA TYR A 357 -12.11 -11.00 -12.16
C TYR A 357 -10.86 -11.23 -13.01
N ASP A 358 -10.96 -10.91 -14.31
CA ASP A 358 -9.90 -11.13 -15.31
C ASP A 358 -9.55 -9.87 -16.11
N GLY A 359 -10.22 -8.74 -15.82
CA GLY A 359 -10.06 -7.48 -16.54
C GLY A 359 -10.47 -7.52 -18.02
N ALA A 360 -11.03 -8.62 -18.51
CA ALA A 360 -11.36 -8.84 -19.92
C ALA A 360 -12.84 -8.55 -20.25
N LYS A 361 -13.71 -8.43 -19.23
CA LYS A 361 -15.15 -8.13 -19.38
C LYS A 361 -15.45 -6.83 -20.13
N LEU A 362 -14.47 -5.93 -20.22
CA LEU A 362 -14.63 -4.60 -20.77
C LEU A 362 -13.82 -4.49 -22.07
N GLY A 363 -14.50 -4.60 -23.21
CA GLY A 363 -13.88 -4.30 -24.50
C GLY A 363 -13.26 -2.89 -24.50
N VAL A 364 -12.14 -2.72 -25.20
CA VAL A 364 -11.63 -1.38 -25.50
C VAL A 364 -12.49 -0.85 -26.64
N GLU A 365 -13.30 0.20 -26.43
CA GLU A 365 -13.91 0.88 -27.57
C GLU A 365 -12.78 1.36 -28.48
N ALA A 366 -12.72 0.81 -29.69
CA ALA A 366 -11.73 1.19 -30.68
C ALA A 366 -11.83 2.70 -30.90
N MET A 367 -10.76 3.45 -30.61
CA MET A 367 -10.70 4.85 -30.99
C MET A 367 -10.90 4.92 -32.50
N GLY A 368 -12.03 5.51 -32.91
CA GLY A 368 -12.23 5.91 -34.29
C GLY A 368 -11.06 6.80 -34.70
N THR A 369 -10.35 6.37 -35.73
CA THR A 369 -9.39 7.22 -36.44
C THR A 369 -10.16 8.34 -37.11
N GLU A 370 -9.99 9.58 -36.64
CA GLU A 370 -10.22 10.79 -37.45
C GLU A 370 -8.89 11.44 -37.81
#